data_AF-A0A2D5PVW9-F1
#
_entry.id   AF-A0A2D5PVW9-F1
#
_cell.length_a   1.000
_cell.length_b   1.000
_cell.length_c   1.000
_cell.angle_alpha   90.00
_cell.angle_beta   90.00
_cell.angle_gamma   90.00
#
_symmetry.space_group_name_H-M   'P 1'
#
loop_
_entity.id
_entity.type
_entity.pdbx_description
1 polymer ?
#
loop_
_entity_poly.entity_id
_entity_poly.type
_entity_poly.pdbx_seq_one_letter_code
_entity_poly.pdbx_strand_id
1 'polypeptide(L)'
;MNSQAQELSISQIRELYLEASFDEDAAKKLFELTENSSIETEYLRYTYYAVSQMLQSKFSINPLDKLKAFKQGKEKLEKVINLYPEDIELRFLRFCVQDGTPQFLDYKLNMKEDSDLINKTISTSSEELQKFITPIFKSLNDGRTSYSSK
;
A
#
# COMPACT_ATOMS: atom_id res chain seq x y z
N MET A 1 -30.40 12.97 14.25
CA MET A 1 -29.07 12.32 14.15
C MET A 1 -29.10 11.51 12.88
N ASN A 2 -28.43 11.96 11.82
CA ASN A 2 -28.17 11.18 10.61
C ASN A 2 -27.11 11.93 9.81
N SER A 3 -25.85 11.64 10.10
CA SER A 3 -24.80 11.79 9.11
C SER A 3 -24.25 10.39 8.92
N GLN A 4 -24.88 9.63 8.02
CA GLN A 4 -24.13 8.58 7.33
C GLN A 4 -23.01 9.34 6.60
N ALA A 5 -21.79 9.26 7.14
CA ALA A 5 -20.63 9.66 6.38
C ALA A 5 -20.66 8.82 5.10
N GLN A 6 -20.78 9.48 3.94
CA GLN A 6 -20.71 8.80 2.66
C GLN A 6 -19.36 8.09 2.61
N GLU A 7 -19.37 6.77 2.68
CA GLU A 7 -18.13 6.00 2.56
C GLU A 7 -17.49 6.30 1.20
N LEU A 8 -16.20 6.64 1.20
CA LEU A 8 -15.45 6.90 -0.02
C LEU A 8 -15.46 5.66 -0.93
N SER A 9 -15.53 5.86 -2.24
CA SER A 9 -15.29 4.76 -3.17
C SER A 9 -13.83 4.30 -3.12
N ILE A 10 -13.55 3.08 -3.58
CA ILE A 10 -12.16 2.59 -3.69
C ILE A 10 -11.32 3.51 -4.61
N SER A 11 -11.90 4.09 -5.65
CA SER A 11 -11.24 5.06 -6.52
C SER A 11 -10.74 6.27 -5.74
N GLN A 12 -11.59 6.83 -4.87
CA GLN A 12 -11.21 7.98 -4.03
C GLN A 12 -10.18 7.60 -2.96
N ILE A 13 -10.20 6.35 -2.47
CA ILE A 13 -9.17 5.85 -1.56
C ILE A 13 -7.82 5.74 -2.27
N ARG A 14 -7.79 5.27 -3.53
CA ARG A 14 -6.56 5.23 -4.35
C ARG A 14 -5.96 6.62 -4.52
N GLU A 15 -6.79 7.61 -4.86
CA GLU A 15 -6.35 9.02 -4.99
C GLU A 15 -5.77 9.54 -3.67
N LEU A 16 -6.49 9.34 -2.56
CA LEU A 16 -6.03 9.76 -1.24
C LEU A 16 -4.73 9.03 -0.81
N TYR A 17 -4.53 7.78 -1.20
CA TYR A 17 -3.27 7.06 -0.97
C TYR A 17 -2.08 7.69 -1.70
N LEU A 18 -2.28 8.18 -2.93
CA LEU A 18 -1.23 8.88 -3.66
C LEU A 18 -0.83 10.18 -2.96
N GLU A 19 -1.81 10.93 -2.45
CA GLU A 19 -1.56 12.14 -1.65
C GLU A 19 -0.85 11.80 -0.33
N ALA A 20 -1.35 10.79 0.40
CA ALA A 20 -0.80 10.31 1.67
C ALA A 20 0.66 9.83 1.58
N SER A 21 1.13 9.47 0.38
CA SER A 21 2.54 9.10 0.15
C SER A 21 3.50 10.28 0.35
N PHE A 22 3.00 11.51 0.30
CA PHE A 22 3.79 12.75 0.37
C PHE A 22 3.31 13.74 1.43
N ASP A 23 2.08 13.58 1.94
CA ASP A 23 1.45 14.51 2.87
C ASP A 23 0.96 13.82 4.16
N GLU A 24 1.29 14.40 5.31
CA GLU A 24 0.98 13.83 6.63
C GLU A 24 -0.52 13.88 6.95
N ASP A 25 -1.19 14.98 6.61
CA ASP A 25 -2.62 15.14 6.88
C ASP A 25 -3.45 14.19 6.01
N ALA A 26 -3.05 13.99 4.74
CA ALA A 26 -3.64 12.99 3.87
C ALA A 26 -3.43 11.55 4.40
N ALA A 27 -2.25 11.24 4.94
CA ALA A 27 -1.98 9.93 5.54
C ALA A 27 -2.82 9.67 6.79
N LYS A 28 -2.99 10.68 7.65
CA LYS A 28 -3.87 10.62 8.80
C LYS A 28 -5.34 10.46 8.40
N LYS A 29 -5.80 11.24 7.42
CA LYS A 29 -7.16 11.16 6.87
C LYS A 29 -7.44 9.78 6.26
N LEU A 30 -6.49 9.21 5.53
CA LEU A 30 -6.62 7.86 4.97
C LEU A 30 -6.79 6.81 6.07
N PHE A 31 -6.02 6.93 7.16
CA PHE A 31 -6.13 6.04 8.31
C PHE A 31 -7.50 6.14 8.98
N GLU A 32 -7.95 7.34 9.34
CA GLU A 32 -9.25 7.56 9.99
C GLU A 32 -10.42 7.03 9.16
N LEU A 33 -10.34 7.14 7.83
CA LEU A 33 -11.38 6.65 6.92
C LEU A 33 -11.39 5.14 6.73
N THR A 34 -10.31 4.44 7.11
CA THR A 34 -10.15 3.01 6.85
C THR A 34 -9.97 2.17 8.11
N GLU A 35 -9.72 2.77 9.28
CA GLU A 35 -9.38 2.07 10.53
C GLU A 35 -10.47 1.12 11.05
N ASN A 36 -11.73 1.37 10.70
CA ASN A 36 -12.88 0.56 11.13
C ASN A 36 -13.22 -0.57 10.15
N SER A 37 -12.47 -0.72 9.05
CA SER A 37 -12.69 -1.79 8.08
C SER A 37 -12.26 -3.16 8.62
N SER A 38 -12.93 -4.21 8.15
CA SER A 38 -12.57 -5.60 8.47
C SER A 38 -12.05 -6.33 7.23
N ILE A 39 -11.27 -7.39 7.42
CA ILE A 39 -10.82 -8.22 6.31
C ILE A 39 -12.02 -8.95 5.68
N GLU A 40 -12.95 -9.39 6.50
CA GLU A 40 -14.06 -10.25 6.13
C GLU A 40 -15.05 -9.55 5.19
N THR A 41 -15.28 -8.24 5.39
CA THR A 41 -16.24 -7.45 4.61
C THR A 41 -15.59 -6.48 3.64
N GLU A 42 -14.38 -6.00 3.95
CA GLU A 42 -13.80 -4.80 3.32
C GLU A 42 -12.28 -4.93 3.15
N TYR A 43 -11.78 -6.11 2.76
CA TYR A 43 -10.34 -6.40 2.68
C TYR A 43 -9.51 -5.34 1.91
N LEU A 44 -10.05 -4.72 0.85
CA LEU A 44 -9.37 -3.63 0.14
C LEU A 44 -9.21 -2.40 1.05
N ARG A 45 -10.26 -1.94 1.73
CA ARG A 45 -10.15 -0.83 2.69
C ARG A 45 -9.21 -1.19 3.85
N TYR A 46 -9.27 -2.43 4.33
CA TYR A 46 -8.36 -2.91 5.38
C TYR A 46 -6.90 -2.86 4.93
N THR A 47 -6.64 -3.13 3.65
CA THR A 47 -5.31 -2.98 3.05
C THR A 47 -4.86 -1.52 3.09
N TYR A 48 -5.75 -0.58 2.75
CA TYR A 48 -5.48 0.86 2.85
C TYR A 48 -5.26 1.34 4.29
N TYR A 49 -5.96 0.76 5.26
CA TYR A 49 -5.68 0.95 6.68
C TYR A 49 -4.27 0.49 7.06
N ALA A 50 -3.87 -0.71 6.62
CA ALA A 50 -2.54 -1.24 6.89
C ALA A 50 -1.43 -0.34 6.32
N VAL A 51 -1.56 0.10 5.07
CA VAL A 51 -0.55 0.98 4.44
C VAL A 51 -0.56 2.39 5.00
N SER A 52 -1.72 2.97 5.33
CA SER A 52 -1.78 4.31 5.93
C SER A 52 -1.10 4.36 7.31
N GLN A 53 -1.19 3.27 8.09
CA GLN A 53 -0.45 3.13 9.34
C GLN A 53 1.08 3.15 9.12
N MET A 54 1.56 2.55 8.02
CA MET A 54 2.98 2.62 7.65
C MET A 54 3.36 3.99 7.08
N LEU A 55 2.48 4.64 6.31
CA LEU A 55 2.70 5.99 5.79
C LEU A 55 2.83 7.01 6.92
N GLN A 56 1.97 6.96 7.94
CA GLN A 56 2.11 7.82 9.12
C GLN A 56 3.47 7.65 9.83
N SER A 57 4.03 6.43 9.82
CA SER A 57 5.37 6.19 10.37
C SER A 57 6.46 7.00 9.64
N LYS A 58 6.27 7.33 8.36
CA LYS A 58 7.20 8.16 7.57
C LYS A 58 7.37 9.54 8.20
N PHE A 59 6.29 10.13 8.70
CA PHE A 59 6.22 11.49 9.24
C PHE A 59 6.48 11.57 10.76
N SER A 60 6.42 10.44 11.48
CA SER A 60 6.72 10.42 12.91
C SER A 60 8.18 10.77 13.24
N ILE A 61 8.36 11.67 14.23
CA ILE A 61 9.68 12.12 14.72
C ILE A 61 10.32 11.07 15.63
N ASN A 62 9.52 10.32 16.41
CA ASN A 62 10.04 9.36 17.38
C ASN A 62 10.40 8.02 16.69
N PRO A 63 11.67 7.58 16.70
CA PRO A 63 12.09 6.35 16.04
C PRO A 63 11.39 5.09 16.58
N LEU A 64 11.05 5.05 17.87
CA LEU A 64 10.36 3.90 18.48
C LEU A 64 8.91 3.81 18.01
N ASP A 65 8.21 4.95 17.99
CA ASP A 65 6.82 5.00 17.52
C ASP A 65 6.74 4.73 16.02
N LYS A 66 7.71 5.25 15.25
CA LYS A 66 7.89 4.96 13.83
C LYS A 66 8.05 3.46 13.58
N LEU A 67 8.96 2.81 14.31
CA LEU A 67 9.19 1.37 14.16
C LEU A 67 7.96 0.56 14.57
N LYS A 68 7.28 0.95 15.65
CA LYS A 68 6.07 0.29 16.13
C LYS A 68 4.94 0.39 15.11
N ALA A 69 4.65 1.59 14.60
CA ALA A 69 3.62 1.83 13.60
C ALA A 69 3.91 1.06 12.30
N PHE A 70 5.16 1.08 11.84
CA PHE A 70 5.60 0.30 10.68
C PHE A 70 5.35 -1.20 10.88
N LYS A 71 5.77 -1.77 12.02
CA LYS A 71 5.57 -3.21 12.31
C LYS A 71 4.10 -3.59 12.36
N GLN A 72 3.26 -2.78 12.98
CA GLN A 72 1.82 -3.02 13.06
C GLN A 72 1.15 -2.97 11.68
N GLY A 73 1.48 -1.98 10.85
CA GLY A 73 0.97 -1.91 9.49
C GLY A 73 1.47 -3.05 8.60
N LYS A 74 2.75 -3.45 8.74
CA LYS A 74 3.33 -4.62 8.07
C LYS A 74 2.57 -5.90 8.42
N GLU A 75 2.34 -6.16 9.70
CA GLU A 75 1.61 -7.35 10.16
C GLU A 75 0.19 -7.42 9.56
N LYS A 76 -0.53 -6.29 9.54
CA LYS A 76 -1.86 -6.19 8.93
C LYS A 76 -1.82 -6.44 7.42
N LEU A 77 -0.87 -5.84 6.72
CA LEU A 77 -0.72 -5.98 5.28
C LEU A 77 -0.39 -7.43 4.88
N GLU A 78 0.56 -8.06 5.58
CA GLU A 78 0.90 -9.47 5.34
C GLU A 78 -0.28 -10.39 5.67
N LYS A 79 -1.05 -10.10 6.73
CA LYS A 79 -2.24 -10.88 7.07
C LYS A 79 -3.27 -10.89 5.93
N VAL A 80 -3.59 -9.72 5.35
CA VAL A 80 -4.57 -9.65 4.26
C VAL A 80 -4.01 -10.24 2.95
N ILE A 81 -2.71 -10.07 2.66
CA ILE A 81 -2.07 -10.69 1.50
C ILE A 81 -2.08 -12.22 1.58
N ASN A 82 -1.86 -12.80 2.77
CA ASN A 82 -1.91 -14.25 2.93
C ASN A 82 -3.31 -14.84 2.65
N LEU A 83 -4.37 -14.04 2.80
CA LEU A 83 -5.75 -14.45 2.50
C LEU A 83 -6.12 -14.20 1.03
N TYR A 84 -5.55 -13.17 0.41
CA TYR A 84 -5.81 -12.78 -0.98
C TYR A 84 -4.48 -12.65 -1.77
N PRO A 85 -3.71 -13.73 -1.93
CA PRO A 85 -2.32 -13.66 -2.41
C PRO A 85 -2.19 -13.24 -3.88
N GLU A 86 -3.23 -13.45 -4.68
CA GLU A 86 -3.29 -13.13 -6.10
C GLU A 86 -3.93 -11.76 -6.37
N ASP A 87 -4.37 -11.03 -5.34
CA ASP A 87 -4.92 -9.69 -5.52
C ASP A 87 -3.82 -8.69 -5.87
N ILE A 88 -3.87 -8.19 -7.09
CA ILE A 88 -2.77 -7.40 -7.66
C ILE A 88 -2.62 -6.04 -6.99
N GLU A 89 -3.69 -5.49 -6.41
CA GLU A 89 -3.66 -4.19 -5.75
C GLU A 89 -2.96 -4.30 -4.39
N LEU A 90 -3.28 -5.33 -3.61
CA LEU A 90 -2.57 -5.65 -2.37
C LEU A 90 -1.07 -5.85 -2.59
N ARG A 91 -0.73 -6.59 -3.64
CA ARG A 91 0.64 -6.95 -4.00
C ARG A 91 1.42 -5.74 -4.52
N PHE A 92 0.76 -4.86 -5.28
CA PHE A 92 1.29 -3.55 -5.66
C PHE A 92 1.54 -2.63 -4.46
N LEU A 93 0.61 -2.57 -3.50
CA LEU A 93 0.78 -1.77 -2.30
C LEU A 93 1.95 -2.28 -1.44
N ARG A 94 2.09 -3.60 -1.26
CA ARG A 94 3.28 -4.18 -0.60
C ARG A 94 4.56 -3.82 -1.34
N PHE A 95 4.59 -3.96 -2.66
CA PHE A 95 5.74 -3.58 -3.47
C PHE A 95 6.17 -2.12 -3.25
N CYS A 96 5.23 -1.18 -3.21
CA CYS A 96 5.52 0.23 -2.95
C CYS A 96 6.15 0.45 -1.56
N VAL A 97 5.59 -0.18 -0.53
CA VAL A 97 6.12 -0.06 0.83
C VAL A 97 7.51 -0.69 0.94
N GLN A 98 7.71 -1.88 0.37
CA GLN A 98 9.02 -2.55 0.37
C GLN A 98 10.07 -1.70 -0.34
N ASP A 99 9.73 -1.06 -1.46
CA ASP A 99 10.61 -0.17 -2.21
C ASP A 99 11.10 1.00 -1.34
N GLY A 100 10.18 1.68 -0.65
CA GLY A 100 10.48 2.81 0.24
C GLY A 100 11.10 2.45 1.59
N THR A 101 11.18 1.16 1.94
CA THR A 101 11.70 0.71 3.25
C THR A 101 13.24 0.58 3.23
N PRO A 102 13.97 1.07 4.25
CA PRO A 102 15.41 0.84 4.40
C PRO A 102 15.80 -0.64 4.48
N GLN A 103 17.00 -0.99 3.98
CA GLN A 103 17.48 -2.39 3.94
C GLN A 103 17.55 -3.07 5.31
N PHE A 104 17.88 -2.34 6.38
CA PHE A 104 18.03 -2.91 7.73
C PHE A 104 16.71 -3.39 8.35
N LEU A 105 15.55 -3.05 7.78
CA LEU A 105 14.22 -3.51 8.26
C LEU A 105 13.78 -4.84 7.64
N ASP A 106 14.60 -5.42 6.76
CA ASP A 106 14.39 -6.74 6.13
C ASP A 106 12.95 -6.93 5.60
N TYR A 107 12.48 -5.91 4.88
CA TYR A 107 11.15 -5.90 4.24
C TYR A 107 11.29 -5.61 2.75
N LYS A 108 12.23 -6.29 2.10
CA LYS A 108 12.42 -6.26 0.64
C LYS A 108 12.37 -7.65 0.02
N LEU A 109 12.09 -8.69 0.82
CA LEU A 109 12.22 -10.10 0.43
C LEU A 109 11.21 -10.51 -0.64
N ASN A 110 10.03 -9.88 -0.69
CA ASN A 110 8.96 -10.23 -1.63
C ASN A 110 8.92 -9.32 -2.86
N MET A 111 9.87 -8.39 -3.03
CA MET A 111 9.84 -7.43 -4.15
C MET A 111 9.81 -8.09 -5.52
N LYS A 112 10.59 -9.17 -5.70
CA LYS A 112 10.60 -9.92 -6.96
C LYS A 112 9.27 -10.63 -7.20
N GLU A 113 8.75 -11.29 -6.18
CA GLU A 113 7.48 -12.03 -6.24
C GLU A 113 6.31 -11.10 -6.60
N ASP A 114 6.24 -9.92 -5.96
CA ASP A 114 5.23 -8.90 -6.25
C ASP A 114 5.37 -8.36 -7.69
N SER A 115 6.61 -8.07 -8.12
CA SER A 115 6.88 -7.60 -9.48
C SER A 115 6.45 -8.60 -10.55
N ASP A 116 6.79 -9.88 -10.36
CA ASP A 116 6.46 -10.95 -11.30
C ASP A 116 4.93 -11.12 -11.42
N LEU A 117 4.20 -11.09 -10.29
CA LEU A 117 2.74 -11.17 -10.29
C LEU A 117 2.08 -9.97 -10.99
N ILE A 118 2.53 -8.74 -10.69
CA ILE A 118 1.99 -7.52 -11.29
C ILE A 118 2.20 -7.54 -12.80
N ASN A 119 3.41 -7.86 -13.27
CA ASN A 119 3.70 -7.96 -14.71
C ASN A 119 2.82 -8.99 -15.42
N LYS A 120 2.54 -10.13 -14.76
CA LYS A 120 1.74 -11.22 -15.34
C LYS A 120 0.26 -10.87 -15.49
N THR A 121 -0.30 -10.08 -14.57
CA THR A 121 -1.75 -9.95 -14.38
C THR A 121 -2.30 -8.55 -14.67
N ILE A 122 -1.46 -7.52 -14.67
CA ILE A 122 -1.91 -6.13 -14.80
C ILE A 122 -2.70 -5.88 -16.10
N SER A 123 -2.30 -6.49 -17.22
CA SER A 123 -2.95 -6.29 -18.53
C SER A 123 -4.37 -6.87 -18.60
N THR A 124 -4.72 -7.79 -17.71
CA THR A 124 -6.05 -8.40 -17.62
C THR A 124 -6.91 -7.80 -16.50
N SER A 125 -6.39 -6.85 -15.75
CA SER A 125 -7.12 -6.15 -14.70
C SER A 125 -8.03 -5.05 -15.24
N SER A 126 -8.88 -4.46 -14.40
CA SER A 126 -9.77 -3.37 -14.83
C SER A 126 -8.98 -2.15 -15.31
N GLU A 127 -9.54 -1.39 -16.25
CA GLU A 127 -8.89 -0.17 -16.77
C GLU A 127 -8.53 0.83 -15.66
N GLU A 128 -9.38 0.94 -14.64
CA GLU A 128 -9.16 1.80 -13.49
C GLU A 128 -7.91 1.36 -12.70
N LEU A 129 -7.78 0.05 -12.47
CA LEU A 129 -6.65 -0.49 -11.73
C LEU A 129 -5.35 -0.41 -12.54
N GLN A 130 -5.42 -0.59 -13.87
CA GLN A 130 -4.30 -0.34 -14.78
C GLN A 130 -3.82 1.11 -14.71
N LYS A 131 -4.73 2.08 -14.72
CA LYS A 131 -4.41 3.51 -14.62
C LYS A 131 -3.76 3.87 -13.29
N PHE A 132 -4.20 3.23 -12.20
CA PHE A 132 -3.62 3.42 -10.88
C PHE A 132 -2.21 2.81 -10.75
N ILE A 133 -2.06 1.52 -11.10
CA ILE A 133 -0.83 0.75 -10.83
C ILE A 133 0.28 1.06 -11.85
N THR A 134 -0.03 1.05 -13.15
CA THR A 134 0.99 0.98 -14.21
C THR A 134 2.00 2.13 -14.19
N PRO A 135 1.59 3.41 -14.03
CA PRO A 135 2.54 4.52 -14.05
C PRO A 135 3.55 4.44 -12.90
N ILE A 136 3.06 4.10 -11.71
CA ILE A 136 3.86 4.05 -10.48
C ILE A 136 4.77 2.82 -10.51
N PHE A 137 4.21 1.66 -10.84
CA PHE A 137 4.95 0.41 -10.90
C PHE A 137 6.12 0.48 -11.89
N LYS A 138 5.90 1.01 -13.10
CA LYS A 138 6.98 1.18 -14.09
C LYS A 138 8.08 2.11 -13.58
N SER A 139 7.72 3.27 -13.02
CA SER A 139 8.69 4.22 -12.47
C SER A 139 9.59 3.58 -11.41
N LEU A 140 9.01 2.82 -10.47
CA LEU A 140 9.77 2.13 -9.42
C LEU A 140 10.55 0.91 -9.94
N ASN A 141 10.03 0.18 -10.93
CA ASN A 141 10.64 -1.05 -11.42
C ASN A 141 11.78 -0.79 -12.43
N ASP A 142 11.64 0.19 -13.33
CA ASP A 142 12.68 0.59 -14.29
C ASP A 142 13.89 1.20 -13.57
N GLY A 143 13.63 1.90 -12.47
CA GLY A 143 14.65 2.35 -11.53
C GLY A 143 15.50 1.19 -10.98
N ARG A 144 15.00 -0.05 -10.94
CA ARG A 144 15.74 -1.23 -10.44
C ARG A 144 16.45 -2.02 -11.55
N THR A 145 15.87 -2.12 -12.74
CA THR A 145 16.51 -2.81 -13.87
C THR A 145 17.77 -2.09 -14.35
N SER A 146 17.85 -0.78 -14.12
CA SER A 146 19.07 0.02 -14.40
C SER A 146 20.26 -0.29 -13.48
N TYR A 147 20.06 -0.86 -12.28
CA TYR A 147 21.15 -1.24 -11.36
C TYR A 147 21.60 -2.71 -11.50
N SER A 148 20.79 -3.58 -12.10
CA SER A 148 21.19 -4.97 -12.41
C SER A 148 21.99 -5.11 -13.72
N SER A 149 22.35 -4.00 -14.36
CA SER A 149 23.18 -3.98 -15.57
C SER A 149 24.59 -3.48 -15.26
N LYS A 150 25.33 -4.19 -14.41
CA LYS A 150 26.82 -4.17 -14.35
C LYS A 150 27.35 -5.52 -13.90
#